data_AF-A0A4R4LTH8-F1
#
_entry.id   AF-A0A4R4LTH8-F1
#
_cell.length_a   1.000
_cell.length_b   1.000
_cell.length_c   1.000
_cell.angle_alpha   90.00
_cell.angle_beta   90.00
_cell.angle_gamma   90.00
#
_symmetry.space_group_name_H-M   'P 1'
#
loop_
_entity.id
_entity.type
_entity.pdbx_description
1 polymer ?
#
loop_
_entity_poly.entity_id
_entity_poly.type
_entity_poly.pdbx_seq_one_letter_code
_entity_poly.pdbx_strand_id
1 'polypeptide(L)'
;MHSDPAYLPHIGRQPCSMACCGRSSCFHVCLEATAVPGDRAAGGRVSCGAHLADVVHELALRAREQRRHPARVVVYAMTDGPRPTDTGPFDRLVLGAIPI
;
A
#
# COMPACT_ATOMS: atom_id res chain seq x y z
N MET A 1 -28.46 10.25 31.68
CA MET A 1 -27.10 9.95 31.19
C MET A 1 -27.13 10.08 29.68
N HIS A 2 -26.58 11.15 29.13
CA HIS A 2 -26.46 11.36 27.68
C HIS A 2 -25.26 10.56 27.19
N SER A 3 -25.50 9.61 26.30
CA SER A 3 -24.43 8.90 25.60
C SER A 3 -23.97 9.77 24.43
N ASP A 4 -22.76 10.31 24.56
CA ASP A 4 -22.06 11.08 23.54
C ASP A 4 -21.66 10.17 22.36
N PRO A 5 -22.09 10.41 21.11
CA PRO A 5 -21.80 9.55 19.97
C PRO A 5 -20.44 9.82 19.30
N ALA A 6 -19.51 10.55 19.93
CA ALA A 6 -18.29 11.04 19.28
C ALA A 6 -16.99 10.32 19.69
N TYR A 7 -16.98 9.00 19.88
CA TYR A 7 -15.72 8.24 19.97
C TYR A 7 -15.60 7.20 18.84
N LEU A 8 -15.60 7.69 17.60
CA LEU A 8 -14.92 6.97 16.52
C LEU A 8 -13.43 7.26 16.71
N PRO A 9 -12.57 6.25 16.93
CA PRO A 9 -11.15 6.49 16.95
C PRO A 9 -10.81 7.10 15.59
N HIS A 10 -10.12 8.24 15.59
CA HIS A 10 -9.46 8.72 14.40
C HIS A 10 -8.61 7.55 13.87
N ILE A 11 -9.09 6.85 12.84
CA ILE A 11 -8.25 5.99 12.00
C ILE A 11 -7.38 6.99 11.23
N GLY A 12 -6.42 7.56 11.97
CA GLY A 12 -5.56 8.63 11.52
C GLY A 12 -4.82 8.14 10.30
N ARG A 13 -4.74 8.99 9.27
CA ARG A 13 -3.92 8.75 8.08
C ARG A 13 -2.57 8.18 8.52
N GLN A 14 -2.28 6.93 8.15
CA GLN A 14 -1.02 6.31 8.51
C GLN A 14 0.13 7.20 7.98
N PRO A 15 1.18 7.46 8.76
CA PRO A 15 2.32 8.20 8.26
C PRO A 15 2.98 7.42 7.12
N CYS A 16 3.63 8.13 6.21
CA CYS A 16 4.48 7.52 5.19
C CYS A 16 5.46 6.54 5.85
N SER A 17 5.69 5.37 5.25
CA SER A 17 6.58 4.35 5.78
C SER A 17 8.06 4.75 5.81
N MET A 18 8.41 5.88 5.18
CA MET A 18 9.78 6.39 5.16
C MET A 18 10.10 7.12 6.46
N ALA A 19 11.26 6.78 7.04
CA ALA A 19 11.76 7.44 8.24
C ALA A 19 11.82 8.97 8.04
N CYS A 20 11.45 9.71 9.09
CA CYS A 20 11.49 11.18 9.13
C CYS A 20 10.59 11.91 8.11
N CYS A 21 9.73 11.22 7.35
CA CYS A 21 8.88 11.89 6.36
C CYS A 21 7.80 12.79 6.99
N GLY A 22 7.11 12.31 8.04
CA GLY A 22 6.05 13.05 8.74
C GLY A 22 4.77 13.33 7.92
N ARG A 23 4.75 13.07 6.61
CA ARG A 23 3.58 13.28 5.75
C ARG A 23 2.59 12.12 5.88
N SER A 24 1.31 12.44 5.73
CA SER A 24 0.26 11.43 5.58
C SER A 24 0.46 10.59 4.32
N SER A 25 0.21 9.29 4.44
CA SER A 25 0.15 8.40 3.28
C SER A 25 -1.10 8.67 2.44
N CYS A 26 -0.92 8.62 1.12
CA CYS A 26 -1.99 8.67 0.13
C CYS A 26 -1.94 7.46 -0.82
N PHE A 27 -0.93 6.60 -0.69
CA PHE A 27 -0.75 5.42 -1.51
C PHE A 27 -0.47 4.19 -0.65
N HIS A 28 -1.08 3.07 -1.01
CA HIS A 28 -0.68 1.75 -0.56
C HIS A 28 -0.01 1.02 -1.73
N VAL A 29 1.21 0.53 -1.54
CA VAL A 29 2.02 -0.13 -2.56
C VAL A 29 2.27 -1.56 -2.11
N CYS A 30 1.94 -2.55 -2.92
CA CYS A 30 2.21 -3.95 -2.58
C CYS A 30 2.76 -4.74 -3.76
N LEU A 31 3.34 -5.90 -3.44
CA LEU A 31 3.69 -6.92 -4.40
C LEU A 31 2.53 -7.89 -4.57
N GLU A 32 2.20 -8.22 -5.80
CA GLU A 32 1.27 -9.30 -6.13
C GLU A 32 2.02 -10.33 -6.96
N ALA A 33 1.99 -11.60 -6.54
CA ALA A 33 2.48 -12.69 -7.35
C ALA A 33 1.53 -12.90 -8.55
N THR A 34 2.07 -13.12 -9.75
CA THR A 34 1.23 -13.35 -10.94
C THR A 34 0.62 -14.74 -10.96
N ALA A 35 1.12 -15.67 -10.13
CA ALA A 35 0.68 -17.06 -10.08
C ALA A 35 -0.71 -17.25 -9.43
N VAL A 36 -1.10 -16.36 -8.51
CA VAL A 36 -2.42 -16.42 -7.83
C VAL A 36 -3.00 -15.00 -7.75
N PRO A 37 -4.02 -14.67 -8.56
CA PRO A 37 -4.76 -13.42 -8.42
C PRO A 37 -5.36 -13.32 -7.02
N GLY A 38 -5.01 -12.27 -6.27
CA GLY A 38 -5.51 -12.05 -4.91
C GLY A 38 -4.57 -12.49 -3.79
N ASP A 39 -3.48 -13.20 -4.11
CA ASP A 39 -2.39 -13.40 -3.16
C ASP A 39 -1.55 -12.12 -3.09
N ARG A 40 -2.00 -11.18 -2.25
CA ARG A 40 -1.20 -10.03 -1.83
C ARG A 40 0.00 -10.60 -1.10
N ALA A 41 1.13 -10.73 -1.79
CA ALA A 41 2.37 -11.17 -1.17
C ALA A 41 2.61 -10.29 0.07
N ALA A 42 2.68 -10.93 1.24
CA ALA A 42 2.74 -10.27 2.54
C ALA A 42 3.87 -9.22 2.59
N GLY A 43 3.54 -7.96 2.32
CA GLY A 43 4.58 -6.93 2.13
C GLY A 43 4.11 -5.59 1.59
N GLY A 44 2.84 -5.22 1.78
CA GLY A 44 2.37 -3.88 1.44
C GLY A 44 3.01 -2.79 2.30
N ARG A 45 3.23 -1.61 1.73
CA ARG A 45 3.73 -0.41 2.40
C ARG A 45 2.85 0.79 2.07
N VAL A 46 2.74 1.73 3.00
CA VAL A 46 2.03 2.99 2.78
C VAL A 46 3.02 4.12 2.50
N SER A 47 2.79 4.90 1.45
CA SER A 47 3.67 5.97 1.01
C SER A 47 2.91 7.27 0.75
N CYS A 48 3.61 8.40 0.89
CA CYS A 48 3.15 9.67 0.36
C CYS A 48 3.68 9.86 -1.06
N GLY A 49 3.13 10.82 -1.81
CA GLY A 49 3.55 11.06 -3.20
C GLY A 49 5.03 11.38 -3.38
N ALA A 50 5.73 11.89 -2.35
CA ALA A 50 7.17 12.21 -2.45
C ALA A 50 8.06 10.95 -2.43
N HIS A 51 7.64 9.91 -1.71
CA HIS A 51 8.43 8.69 -1.51
C HIS A 51 7.84 7.49 -2.27
N LEU A 52 6.91 7.75 -3.20
CA LEU A 52 6.26 6.68 -3.94
C LEU A 52 7.29 5.90 -4.79
N ALA A 53 8.19 6.62 -5.46
CA ALA A 53 9.23 6.02 -6.28
C ALA A 53 10.18 5.12 -5.46
N ASP A 54 10.62 5.59 -4.29
CA ASP A 54 11.52 4.83 -3.42
C ASP A 54 10.88 3.53 -2.92
N VAL A 55 9.63 3.61 -2.45
CA VAL A 55 8.88 2.45 -1.96
C VAL A 55 8.63 1.43 -3.09
N VAL A 56 8.31 1.90 -4.29
CA VAL A 56 8.17 1.03 -5.48
C VAL A 56 9.51 0.36 -5.81
N HIS A 57 10.60 1.10 -5.75
CA HIS A 57 11.94 0.59 -6.03
C HIS A 57 12.36 -0.50 -5.03
N GLU A 58 12.21 -0.25 -3.73
CA GLU A 58 12.51 -1.23 -2.68
C GLU A 58 11.70 -2.53 -2.85
N LEU A 59 10.41 -2.40 -3.15
CA LEU A 59 9.56 -3.57 -3.40
C LEU A 59 9.97 -4.32 -4.67
N ALA A 60 10.36 -3.60 -5.72
CA ALA A 60 10.87 -4.24 -6.94
C ALA A 60 12.18 -5.00 -6.69
N LEU A 61 13.10 -4.46 -5.89
CA LEU A 61 14.33 -5.16 -5.49
C LEU A 61 14.01 -6.42 -4.68
N ARG A 62 13.14 -6.30 -3.68
CA ARG A 62 12.70 -7.43 -2.86
C ARG A 62 12.05 -8.54 -3.69
N ALA A 63 11.24 -8.18 -4.69
CA ALA A 63 10.64 -9.14 -5.62
C ALA A 63 11.70 -9.87 -6.45
N ARG A 64 12.71 -9.14 -6.95
CA ARG A 64 13.84 -9.73 -7.69
C ARG A 64 14.67 -10.66 -6.83
N GLU A 65 14.91 -10.33 -5.57
CA GLU A 65 15.65 -11.20 -4.64
C GLU A 65 14.90 -12.48 -4.32
N GLN A 66 13.57 -12.40 -4.21
CA GLN A 66 12.76 -13.55 -3.83
C GLN A 66 12.64 -14.63 -4.91
N ARG A 67 13.00 -14.35 -6.19
CA ARG A 67 13.15 -15.25 -7.38
C ARG A 67 12.20 -16.45 -7.54
N ARG A 68 11.12 -16.54 -6.77
CA ARG A 68 10.27 -17.73 -6.71
C ARG A 68 9.20 -17.70 -7.80
N HIS A 69 8.62 -16.53 -8.08
CA HIS A 69 7.54 -16.36 -9.07
C HIS A 69 7.61 -14.97 -9.72
N PRO A 70 7.06 -14.79 -10.94
CA PRO A 70 6.91 -13.47 -11.51
C PRO A 70 5.97 -12.66 -10.61
N ALA A 71 6.31 -11.39 -10.39
CA ALA A 71 5.60 -10.51 -9.49
C ALA A 71 5.32 -9.17 -10.16
N ARG A 72 4.33 -8.44 -9.66
CA ARG A 72 4.04 -7.08 -10.10
C ARG A 72 3.96 -6.16 -8.88
N VAL A 73 4.44 -4.94 -9.04
CA VAL A 73 4.20 -3.87 -8.07
C VAL A 73 2.88 -3.20 -8.41
N VAL A 74 1.97 -3.12 -7.43
CA VAL A 74 0.67 -2.49 -7.58
C VAL A 74 0.58 -1.32 -6.61
N VAL A 75 0.18 -0.16 -7.14
CA VAL A 75 -0.04 1.07 -6.38
C VAL A 75 -1.53 1.33 -6.31
N TYR A 76 -1.97 1.68 -5.11
CA TYR A 76 -3.35 1.93 -4.77
C TYR A 76 -3.48 3.34 -4.19
N ALA A 77 -4.23 4.22 -4.86
CA ALA A 77 -4.53 5.54 -4.32
C ALA A 77 -5.59 5.40 -3.20
N MET A 78 -5.33 6.04 -2.06
CA MET A 78 -6.19 6.01 -0.88
C MET A 78 -6.74 7.40 -0.61
N THR A 79 -8.05 7.51 -0.39
CA THR A 79 -8.72 8.78 -0.09
C THR A 79 -8.57 9.18 1.36
N ASP A 80 -8.75 8.28 2.33
CA ASP A 80 -8.49 8.52 3.76
C ASP A 80 -8.38 7.19 4.55
N GLY A 81 -7.16 6.74 4.82
CA GLY A 81 -6.87 5.59 5.69
C GLY A 81 -7.47 4.25 5.23
N PRO A 82 -7.01 3.11 5.78
CA PRO A 82 -7.66 1.84 5.52
C PRO A 82 -9.02 1.81 6.23
N ARG A 83 -10.10 2.10 5.52
CA ARG A 83 -11.45 1.84 6.02
C ARG A 83 -11.71 0.33 6.03
N PRO A 84 -12.22 -0.25 7.13
CA PRO A 84 -12.51 -1.69 7.21
C PRO A 84 -13.66 -2.14 6.29
N THR A 85 -14.41 -1.21 5.69
CA THR A 85 -15.63 -1.51 4.90
C THR A 85 -15.63 -0.99 3.46
N ASP A 86 -14.61 -0.28 3.00
CA ASP A 86 -14.53 0.12 1.59
C ASP A 86 -13.80 -0.96 0.77
N THR A 87 -14.54 -1.58 -0.13
CA THR A 87 -14.11 -2.65 -1.06
C THR A 87 -13.18 -2.13 -2.15
N GLY A 88 -12.06 -1.55 -1.75
CA GLY A 88 -10.91 -1.35 -2.60
C GLY A 88 -10.54 0.12 -2.86
N PRO A 89 -9.31 0.33 -3.34
CA PRO A 89 -8.79 1.64 -3.71
C PRO A 89 -9.54 2.18 -4.93
N PHE A 90 -9.79 3.49 -4.94
CA PHE A 90 -10.53 4.14 -6.04
C PHE A 90 -9.75 4.07 -7.36
N ASP A 91 -8.41 4.09 -7.29
CA ASP A 91 -7.54 3.90 -8.44
C ASP A 91 -6.47 2.84 -8.16
N ARG A 92 -6.43 1.79 -9.00
CA ARG A 92 -5.40 0.75 -9.03
C ARG A 92 -4.50 0.96 -10.23
N LEU A 93 -3.21 1.20 -9.99
CA LEU A 93 -2.20 1.30 -11.04
C LEU A 93 -1.22 0.13 -10.94
N VAL A 94 -1.10 -0.64 -12.02
CA VAL A 94 -0.08 -1.70 -12.16
C VAL A 94 1.14 -1.09 -12.84
N LEU A 95 2.27 -1.01 -12.14
CA LEU A 95 3.48 -0.34 -12.64
C LEU A 95 4.34 -1.21 -13.55
N GLY A 96 4.07 -2.52 -13.60
CA GLY A 96 4.74 -3.45 -14.51
C GLY A 96 4.91 -4.84 -13.93
N ALA A 97 5.19 -5.80 -14.81
CA ALA A 97 5.60 -7.14 -14.43
C ALA A 97 7.12 -7.17 -14.25
N ILE A 98 7.57 -7.79 -13.17
CA ILE A 98 8.98 -8.08 -12.90
C ILE A 98 9.21 -9.51 -13.40
N PRO A 99 9.89 -9.70 -14.54
CA PRO A 99 10.24 -11.02 -15.03
C PRO A 99 11.29 -11.66 -14.11
N ILE A 100 11.34 -13.00 -14.10
CA ILE A 100 12.37 -13.77 -13.41
C ILE A 100 13.61 -13.87 -14.29
#